data_AF-A0A5D3BFI1-F1
#
_entry.id   AF-A0A5D3BFI1-F1
#
_cell.length_a   1.000
_cell.length_b   1.000
_cell.length_c   1.000
_cell.angle_alpha   90.00
_cell.angle_beta   90.00
_cell.angle_gamma   90.00
#
_symmetry.space_group_name_H-M   'P 1'
#
loop_
_entity.id
_entity.type
_entity.pdbx_description
1 polymer ?
#
loop_
_entity_poly.entity_id
_entity_poly.type
_entity_poly.pdbx_seq_one_letter_code
_entity_poly.pdbx_strand_id
1 'polypeptide(L)'
;MSVATPRSITEKVFQRVGGHYQWSSTHKIFGNDCREEDYYYDDDDGTLEMVQIGAERTKNVLILMSDTGGGHRASAEAIRDAFRIEFGDEYQDVWKEYTGWPLNDMERSYKFMVKHVQLWKVAFHSTSPRWIHSVYLAAIAAYYAKEVEAGLMEYKPDIIISVHPLMQHIPLWVLKWQGLQKKVVFVTVITDLNTCHPTWFHPGVNRCYCPSEAVAKRALLDGIEESQVRVYGLPIRPSFARAVLQKDQLREELEMDPDLPAVLLMGGGEGMGPVKKTAKALAESLFDKENEKPIGQLVIICGRNKALASTLEAFEWKIPVKVRGFEKQMEKWMGACDCIITKAGPGTIAEALIRGLPIILNDYIPGQEKGNVPYVVDNGAGVFTRSPKETAKIVAEWFSTKTEQFHTMSQNALKLAQPEAVFDIVRDIHDLACQRETKKSISPIPAICFGLAPEISGSYSDSDPLIGTEIFPLRRIRSLGRSVRRWLLRKIMVHHSSFVDEEGISKACGCPLLPLKSHIKGPAPVSDQDKTDIVDEAITFFRANVFFRNFDIKSPADKLLIYLTFYINVALTRLEGCRTLAVGTKAIINLGLENVPVPGESGFPFPGLFPIPQSNEEAGEA
;
A
#
# COMPACT_ATOMS: atom_id res chain seq x y z
N MET A 1 11.05 -57.46 -5.78
CA MET A 1 10.43 -57.38 -7.12
C MET A 1 10.17 -55.92 -7.44
N SER A 2 10.72 -55.48 -8.59
CA SER A 2 10.41 -54.31 -9.42
C SER A 2 10.33 -52.89 -8.83
N VAL A 3 11.21 -52.06 -9.39
CA VAL A 3 11.32 -50.60 -9.39
C VAL A 3 10.13 -49.94 -10.14
N ALA A 4 9.71 -48.73 -9.73
CA ALA A 4 9.34 -47.63 -10.64
C ALA A 4 9.02 -46.30 -9.91
N THR A 5 9.74 -45.25 -10.30
CA THR A 5 9.32 -43.83 -10.37
C THR A 5 9.51 -43.40 -11.84
N PRO A 6 9.09 -42.21 -12.36
CA PRO A 6 8.19 -41.14 -11.90
C PRO A 6 7.23 -40.59 -13.01
N ARG A 7 6.47 -39.51 -12.70
CA ARG A 7 6.00 -38.38 -13.56
C ARG A 7 4.50 -38.22 -13.86
N SER A 8 4.10 -36.94 -13.76
CA SER A 8 3.16 -36.20 -14.63
C SER A 8 1.65 -36.36 -14.42
N ILE A 9 1.06 -35.46 -13.62
CA ILE A 9 -0.32 -34.96 -13.84
C ILE A 9 -0.36 -33.45 -13.53
N THR A 10 0.22 -32.65 -14.44
CA THR A 10 -0.11 -31.24 -14.63
C THR A 10 -0.66 -31.12 -16.04
N GLU A 11 -1.94 -31.43 -16.18
CA GLU A 11 -2.80 -31.10 -17.33
C GLU A 11 -4.18 -31.71 -17.05
N LYS A 12 -5.26 -30.96 -17.33
CA LYS A 12 -6.70 -31.30 -17.19
C LYS A 12 -7.46 -30.78 -15.96
N VAL A 13 -7.35 -29.48 -15.67
CA VAL A 13 -8.52 -28.69 -15.24
C VAL A 13 -8.54 -27.35 -16.00
N PHE A 14 -8.73 -27.43 -17.31
CA PHE A 14 -9.08 -26.32 -18.19
C PHE A 14 -10.07 -26.87 -19.21
N GLN A 15 -11.38 -26.71 -18.94
CA GLN A 15 -12.47 -26.59 -19.92
C GLN A 15 -13.83 -26.63 -19.18
N ARG A 16 -14.76 -25.79 -19.65
CA ARG A 16 -16.08 -25.38 -19.07
C ARG A 16 -15.91 -24.30 -18.01
N VAL A 17 -16.04 -23.01 -18.32
CA VAL A 17 -17.25 -22.37 -18.88
C VAL A 17 -16.84 -21.29 -19.87
N GLY A 18 -17.25 -21.44 -21.13
CA GLY A 18 -17.23 -20.39 -22.15
C GLY A 18 -18.65 -19.83 -22.31
N GLY A 19 -18.76 -18.51 -22.36
CA GLY A 19 -19.97 -17.78 -22.73
C GLY A 19 -19.58 -16.55 -23.55
N HIS A 20 -20.01 -16.55 -24.81
CA HIS A 20 -19.71 -15.59 -25.87
C HIS A 20 -20.13 -14.14 -25.53
N TYR A 21 -19.32 -13.17 -25.96
CA TYR A 21 -19.82 -11.83 -26.33
C TYR A 21 -19.35 -11.50 -27.75
N GLN A 22 -20.34 -11.17 -28.57
CA GLN A 22 -20.28 -10.85 -29.99
C GLN A 22 -20.42 -9.32 -30.10
N TRP A 23 -19.48 -8.65 -30.75
CA TRP A 23 -19.51 -7.21 -31.01
C TRP A 23 -19.94 -6.96 -32.45
N SER A 24 -21.03 -6.22 -32.64
CA SER A 24 -21.49 -5.71 -33.94
C SER A 24 -21.34 -4.19 -34.02
N SER A 25 -20.74 -3.75 -35.11
CA SER A 25 -20.43 -2.36 -35.48
C SER A 25 -21.63 -1.57 -36.00
N THR A 26 -21.62 -0.23 -35.85
CA THR A 26 -22.18 0.82 -36.75
C THR A 26 -21.85 2.20 -36.15
N HIS A 27 -20.85 2.96 -36.61
CA HIS A 27 -20.77 3.95 -37.72
C HIS A 27 -21.66 5.22 -37.63
N LYS A 28 -20.95 6.38 -37.65
CA LYS A 28 -21.25 7.69 -38.31
C LYS A 28 -22.21 8.65 -37.56
N ILE A 29 -21.94 9.96 -37.32
CA ILE A 29 -21.80 11.10 -38.26
C ILE A 29 -21.44 12.45 -37.53
N PHE A 30 -20.45 13.18 -38.10
CA PHE A 30 -20.24 14.65 -38.31
C PHE A 30 -20.06 15.75 -37.21
N GLY A 31 -19.10 16.65 -37.51
CA GLY A 31 -19.10 18.11 -37.24
C GLY A 31 -17.77 18.64 -36.64
N ASN A 32 -16.74 19.03 -37.41
CA ASN A 32 -16.42 20.41 -37.92
C ASN A 32 -16.48 21.52 -36.82
N ASP A 33 -15.57 22.49 -36.68
CA ASP A 33 -14.41 22.99 -37.44
C ASP A 33 -13.75 24.14 -36.62
N CYS A 34 -12.47 24.47 -36.89
CA CYS A 34 -11.79 25.80 -36.75
C CYS A 34 -11.68 26.52 -35.37
N ARG A 35 -10.70 27.39 -35.04
CA ARG A 35 -9.32 27.82 -35.44
C ARG A 35 -8.92 29.01 -34.51
N GLU A 36 -7.70 29.57 -34.67
CA GLU A 36 -7.09 30.82 -34.11
C GLU A 36 -6.10 30.57 -32.94
N GLU A 37 -4.76 30.59 -33.06
CA GLU A 37 -3.74 31.51 -33.65
C GLU A 37 -3.46 32.82 -32.86
N ASP A 38 -2.17 33.00 -32.48
CA ASP A 38 -1.34 34.24 -32.38
C ASP A 38 -0.32 34.18 -31.21
N TYR A 39 1.00 33.94 -31.41
CA TYR A 39 2.14 34.76 -31.93
C TYR A 39 2.77 35.77 -30.93
N TYR A 40 4.00 35.50 -30.39
CA TYR A 40 5.27 36.26 -30.57
C TYR A 40 6.40 35.97 -29.50
N TYR A 41 7.64 35.98 -30.02
CA TYR A 41 9.05 35.84 -29.52
C TYR A 41 9.45 36.63 -28.24
N ASP A 42 10.57 36.43 -27.50
CA ASP A 42 11.92 35.86 -27.76
C ASP A 42 12.73 35.62 -26.44
N ASP A 43 13.87 34.91 -26.61
CA ASP A 43 15.16 34.91 -25.86
C ASP A 43 15.43 34.07 -24.57
N ASP A 44 16.20 32.99 -24.81
CA ASP A 44 17.54 32.66 -24.28
C ASP A 44 17.78 32.45 -22.76
N ASP A 45 17.84 31.19 -22.33
CA ASP A 45 19.04 30.61 -21.69
C ASP A 45 19.02 29.06 -21.70
N GLY A 46 20.17 28.46 -22.02
CA GLY A 46 20.36 27.08 -22.42
C GLY A 46 20.38 26.05 -21.29
N THR A 47 19.22 25.75 -20.70
CA THR A 47 19.00 24.53 -19.89
C THR A 47 17.56 24.06 -20.02
N LEU A 48 17.31 22.85 -20.55
CA LEU A 48 15.99 22.25 -20.54
C LEU A 48 15.93 21.10 -19.52
N GLU A 49 15.34 21.39 -18.36
CA GLU A 49 14.71 20.39 -17.48
C GLU A 49 13.39 19.93 -18.13
N MET A 50 13.21 18.63 -18.30
CA MET A 50 11.88 18.06 -18.54
C MET A 50 11.36 17.42 -17.26
N VAL A 51 10.79 18.24 -16.36
CA VAL A 51 9.87 17.80 -15.31
C VAL A 51 8.87 18.93 -15.05
N GLN A 52 7.58 18.60 -15.03
CA GLN A 52 6.55 19.48 -14.46
C GLN A 52 6.95 19.91 -13.05
N ILE A 53 7.32 21.17 -12.87
CA ILE A 53 7.38 21.78 -11.54
C ILE A 53 5.94 21.82 -11.02
N GLY A 54 5.60 20.89 -10.13
CA GLY A 54 4.38 20.93 -9.33
C GLY A 54 3.52 19.67 -9.25
N ALA A 55 3.85 18.57 -9.93
CA ALA A 55 3.16 17.28 -9.68
C ALA A 55 4.05 16.39 -8.82
N GLU A 56 3.79 16.34 -7.52
CA GLU A 56 4.43 15.35 -6.64
C GLU A 56 4.21 13.94 -7.21
N ARG A 57 5.28 13.15 -7.35
CA ARG A 57 5.13 11.74 -7.75
C ARG A 57 4.19 11.05 -6.76
N THR A 58 3.20 10.32 -7.26
CA THR A 58 2.30 9.56 -6.40
C THR A 58 3.09 8.63 -5.48
N LYS A 59 2.89 8.78 -4.17
CA LYS A 59 3.59 8.04 -3.11
C LYS A 59 2.86 6.72 -2.86
N ASN A 60 3.60 5.61 -2.80
CA ASN A 60 3.00 4.29 -2.55
C ASN A 60 2.91 4.00 -1.05
N VAL A 61 1.69 3.74 -0.56
CA VAL A 61 1.42 3.37 0.84
C VAL A 61 1.11 1.87 0.93
N LEU A 62 1.91 1.14 1.71
CA LEU A 62 1.67 -0.27 2.00
C LEU A 62 1.16 -0.46 3.43
N ILE A 63 -0.09 -0.90 3.58
CA ILE A 63 -0.66 -1.22 4.89
C ILE A 63 -0.53 -2.72 5.17
N LEU A 64 0.13 -3.07 6.28
CA LEU A 64 0.33 -4.44 6.74
C LEU A 64 -0.68 -4.81 7.83
N MET A 65 -1.54 -5.78 7.52
CA MET A 65 -2.62 -6.26 8.41
C MET A 65 -2.81 -7.77 8.30
N SER A 66 -3.57 -8.33 9.25
CA SER A 66 -4.07 -9.72 9.22
C SER A 66 -5.52 -9.74 9.68
N ASP A 67 -6.30 -10.70 9.18
CA ASP A 67 -7.75 -10.82 9.41
C ASP A 67 -8.16 -11.44 10.75
N THR A 68 -7.33 -11.25 11.77
CA THR A 68 -7.55 -11.74 13.13
C THR A 68 -8.62 -10.92 13.86
N GLY A 69 -9.90 -11.26 13.63
CA GLY A 69 -11.02 -10.69 14.40
C GLY A 69 -11.58 -9.37 13.88
N GLY A 70 -11.19 -8.93 12.67
CA GLY A 70 -11.82 -7.84 11.92
C GLY A 70 -11.46 -6.40 12.35
N GLY A 71 -11.03 -6.18 13.59
CA GLY A 71 -10.66 -4.85 14.10
C GLY A 71 -9.48 -4.21 13.35
N HIS A 72 -8.42 -4.99 13.09
CA HIS A 72 -7.25 -4.52 12.34
C HIS A 72 -7.59 -4.11 10.90
N ARG A 73 -8.51 -4.85 10.25
CA ARG A 73 -9.03 -4.51 8.92
C ARG A 73 -9.77 -3.16 8.96
N ALA A 74 -10.62 -2.94 9.96
CA ALA A 74 -11.34 -1.68 10.09
C ALA A 74 -10.39 -0.47 10.24
N SER A 75 -9.32 -0.61 11.03
CA SER A 75 -8.29 0.44 11.17
C SER A 75 -7.51 0.68 9.87
N ALA A 76 -7.14 -0.39 9.14
CA ALA A 76 -6.51 -0.26 7.83
C ALA A 76 -7.41 0.49 6.82
N GLU A 77 -8.70 0.12 6.77
CA GLU A 77 -9.71 0.78 5.90
C GLU A 77 -9.91 2.24 6.29
N ALA A 78 -9.96 2.54 7.58
CA ALA A 78 -10.05 3.92 8.05
C ALA A 78 -8.87 4.78 7.58
N ILE A 79 -7.64 4.27 7.71
CA ILE A 79 -6.42 4.99 7.31
C ILE A 79 -6.40 5.23 5.79
N ARG A 80 -6.71 4.21 4.99
CA ARG A 80 -6.84 4.37 3.52
C ARG A 80 -7.85 5.45 3.17
N ASP A 81 -9.05 5.34 3.72
CA ASP A 81 -10.14 6.27 3.40
C ASP A 81 -9.75 7.70 3.81
N ALA A 82 -9.02 7.88 4.91
CA ALA A 82 -8.49 9.16 5.34
C ALA A 82 -7.41 9.73 4.40
N PHE A 83 -6.46 8.90 3.93
CA PHE A 83 -5.46 9.33 2.92
C PHE A 83 -6.15 9.84 1.66
N ARG A 84 -7.13 9.08 1.15
CA ARG A 84 -7.89 9.46 -0.04
C ARG A 84 -8.67 10.76 0.14
N ILE A 85 -9.22 10.99 1.34
CA ILE A 85 -9.98 12.21 1.65
C ILE A 85 -9.07 13.44 1.79
N GLU A 86 -7.93 13.31 2.47
CA GLU A 86 -7.04 14.45 2.76
C GLU A 86 -6.14 14.81 1.58
N PHE A 87 -5.68 13.81 0.82
CA PHE A 87 -4.60 13.99 -0.17
C PHE A 87 -4.94 13.48 -1.58
N GLY A 88 -6.13 12.89 -1.79
CA GLY A 88 -6.58 12.46 -3.11
C GLY A 88 -5.60 11.49 -3.80
N ASP A 89 -5.17 11.87 -5.02
CA ASP A 89 -4.31 11.03 -5.88
C ASP A 89 -2.80 11.19 -5.59
N GLU A 90 -2.41 11.98 -4.57
CA GLU A 90 -1.01 12.08 -4.12
C GLU A 90 -0.51 10.74 -3.55
N TYR A 91 -1.43 9.91 -3.05
CA TYR A 91 -1.13 8.60 -2.49
C TYR A 91 -1.83 7.48 -3.25
N GLN A 92 -1.05 6.47 -3.67
CA GLN A 92 -1.59 5.24 -4.19
C GLN A 92 -1.57 4.18 -3.10
N ASP A 93 -2.76 3.75 -2.69
CA ASP A 93 -2.93 2.72 -1.67
C ASP A 93 -2.71 1.34 -2.25
N VAL A 94 -1.73 0.64 -1.69
CA VAL A 94 -1.45 -0.75 -2.03
C VAL A 94 -1.72 -1.63 -0.82
N TRP A 95 -2.69 -2.51 -1.01
CA TRP A 95 -3.18 -3.41 0.03
C TRP A 95 -2.47 -4.75 -0.06
N LYS A 96 -1.86 -5.18 1.05
CA LYS A 96 -1.45 -6.58 1.18
C LYS A 96 -2.01 -7.17 2.46
N GLU A 97 -3.05 -7.96 2.30
CA GLU A 97 -3.46 -8.93 3.31
C GLU A 97 -2.35 -9.97 3.41
N TYR A 98 -1.51 -9.85 4.44
CA TYR A 98 -0.36 -10.72 4.57
C TYR A 98 -0.78 -11.97 5.34
N THR A 99 -1.03 -13.04 4.60
CA THR A 99 -1.01 -14.38 5.17
C THR A 99 -0.19 -15.29 4.25
N GLY A 100 1.05 -15.56 4.67
CA GLY A 100 1.95 -16.62 4.14
C GLY A 100 2.02 -17.80 5.13
N TRP A 101 2.12 -19.06 4.66
CA TRP A 101 1.95 -20.25 5.51
C TRP A 101 3.06 -20.33 6.59
N PRO A 102 2.77 -20.66 7.87
CA PRO A 102 1.49 -21.12 8.43
C PRO A 102 0.45 -20.05 8.80
N LEU A 103 0.68 -18.76 8.56
CA LEU A 103 -0.25 -17.69 8.93
C LEU A 103 -1.47 -17.55 7.97
N ASN A 104 -1.53 -18.34 6.89
CA ASN A 104 -2.62 -18.37 5.88
C ASN A 104 -4.00 -18.66 6.45
N ASP A 105 -4.06 -19.42 7.53
CA ASP A 105 -5.29 -19.80 8.20
C ASP A 105 -5.40 -19.12 9.58
N MET A 106 -4.77 -17.94 9.75
CA MET A 106 -4.82 -17.15 10.98
C MET A 106 -6.26 -16.83 11.36
N GLU A 107 -7.14 -16.51 10.41
CA GLU A 107 -8.55 -16.22 10.73
C GLU A 107 -9.26 -17.43 11.36
N ARG A 108 -9.13 -18.62 10.76
CA ARG A 108 -9.79 -19.83 11.26
C ARG A 108 -9.15 -20.33 12.55
N SER A 109 -7.83 -20.29 12.64
CA SER A 109 -7.06 -20.65 13.83
C SER A 109 -7.37 -19.69 14.97
N TYR A 110 -7.48 -18.39 14.70
CA TYR A 110 -7.91 -17.37 15.64
C TYR A 110 -9.34 -17.60 16.10
N LYS A 111 -10.30 -17.83 15.18
CA LYS A 111 -11.68 -18.15 15.54
C LYS A 111 -11.78 -19.40 16.43
N PHE A 112 -10.96 -20.41 16.16
CA PHE A 112 -10.87 -21.61 17.00
C PHE A 112 -10.26 -21.28 18.39
N MET A 113 -9.12 -20.59 18.43
CA MET A 113 -8.44 -20.27 19.68
C MET A 113 -9.24 -19.31 20.57
N VAL A 114 -9.92 -18.32 20.00
CA VAL A 114 -10.78 -17.38 20.74
C VAL A 114 -12.03 -18.09 21.28
N LYS A 115 -12.58 -19.08 20.55
CA LYS A 115 -13.63 -19.97 21.09
C LYS A 115 -13.12 -20.82 22.27
N HIS A 116 -11.81 -21.07 22.34
CA HIS A 116 -11.14 -21.79 23.43
C HIS A 116 -10.31 -20.84 24.32
N VAL A 117 -11.02 -19.97 25.04
CA VAL A 117 -10.53 -18.90 25.95
C VAL A 117 -9.27 -19.25 26.76
N GLN A 118 -9.16 -20.48 27.29
CA GLN A 118 -7.98 -20.92 28.07
C GLN A 118 -6.74 -21.15 27.20
N LEU A 119 -6.90 -21.71 25.99
CA LEU A 119 -5.80 -21.90 25.05
C LEU A 119 -5.26 -20.55 24.56
N TRP A 120 -6.15 -19.61 24.24
CA TRP A 120 -5.75 -18.25 23.86
C TRP A 120 -5.02 -17.53 25.00
N LYS A 121 -5.52 -17.63 26.23
CA LYS A 121 -4.86 -17.01 27.40
C LYS A 121 -3.45 -17.55 27.59
N VAL A 122 -3.26 -18.87 27.48
CA VAL A 122 -1.94 -19.50 27.58
C VAL A 122 -1.03 -19.02 26.44
N ALA A 123 -1.50 -19.04 25.19
CA ALA A 123 -0.72 -18.58 24.04
C ALA A 123 -0.28 -17.12 24.16
N PHE A 124 -1.20 -16.22 24.55
CA PHE A 124 -0.90 -14.80 24.71
C PHE A 124 0.15 -14.54 25.79
N HIS A 125 0.02 -15.16 26.97
CA HIS A 125 0.95 -14.93 28.08
C HIS A 125 2.27 -15.69 27.90
N SER A 126 2.28 -16.85 27.24
CA SER A 126 3.51 -17.60 26.97
C SER A 126 4.37 -16.96 25.90
N THR A 127 3.78 -16.22 24.96
CA THR A 127 4.51 -15.53 23.89
C THR A 127 4.87 -14.08 24.23
N SER A 128 4.32 -13.52 25.32
CA SER A 128 4.60 -12.17 25.78
C SER A 128 6.04 -11.91 26.22
N PRO A 129 6.76 -12.82 26.93
CA PRO A 129 8.11 -12.56 27.40
C PRO A 129 9.09 -12.26 26.26
N ARG A 130 9.91 -11.21 26.42
CA ARG A 130 10.82 -10.70 25.39
C ARG A 130 11.73 -11.75 24.76
N TRP A 131 12.32 -12.59 25.59
CA TRP A 131 13.23 -13.64 25.13
C TRP A 131 12.51 -14.73 24.33
N ILE A 132 11.26 -15.06 24.67
CA ILE A 132 10.47 -16.06 23.94
C ILE A 132 10.09 -15.53 22.57
N HIS A 133 9.57 -14.29 22.48
CA HIS A 133 9.21 -13.74 21.17
C HIS A 133 10.38 -13.40 20.28
N SER A 134 11.50 -12.96 20.83
CA SER A 134 12.69 -12.72 20.03
C SER A 134 13.17 -13.97 19.30
N VAL A 135 13.08 -15.15 19.95
CA VAL A 135 13.49 -16.43 19.37
C VAL A 135 12.53 -16.90 18.28
N TYR A 136 11.21 -16.96 18.56
CA TYR A 136 10.28 -17.45 17.54
C TYR A 136 10.12 -16.46 16.37
N LEU A 137 10.15 -15.14 16.62
CA LEU A 137 10.08 -14.14 15.56
C LEU A 137 11.32 -14.16 14.66
N ALA A 138 12.50 -14.48 15.19
CA ALA A 138 13.70 -14.67 14.36
C ALA A 138 13.58 -15.90 13.44
N ALA A 139 13.04 -17.01 13.96
CA ALA A 139 12.79 -18.22 13.17
C ALA A 139 11.75 -17.97 12.07
N ILE A 140 10.65 -17.29 12.41
CA ILE A 140 9.63 -16.84 11.46
C ILE A 140 10.28 -15.89 10.44
N ALA A 141 11.02 -14.87 10.86
CA ALA A 141 11.68 -13.92 9.96
C ALA A 141 12.58 -14.61 8.92
N ALA A 142 13.35 -15.64 9.31
CA ALA A 142 14.19 -16.40 8.40
C ALA A 142 13.40 -17.14 7.31
N TYR A 143 12.18 -17.59 7.61
CA TYR A 143 11.30 -18.26 6.66
C TYR A 143 10.59 -17.24 5.74
N TYR A 144 10.12 -16.13 6.31
CA TYR A 144 9.24 -15.16 5.64
C TYR A 144 9.93 -13.99 4.95
N ALA A 145 11.21 -13.75 5.22
CA ALA A 145 11.92 -12.60 4.66
C ALA A 145 11.89 -12.54 3.14
N LYS A 146 11.83 -13.67 2.43
CA LYS A 146 11.75 -13.71 0.97
C LYS A 146 10.41 -13.20 0.43
N GLU A 147 9.31 -13.50 1.11
CA GLU A 147 7.98 -13.06 0.70
C GLU A 147 7.78 -11.56 0.99
N VAL A 148 8.27 -11.10 2.16
CA VAL A 148 8.30 -9.68 2.49
C VAL A 148 9.22 -8.93 1.51
N GLU A 149 10.41 -9.47 1.18
CA GLU A 149 11.31 -8.92 0.15
C GLU A 149 10.59 -8.84 -1.21
N ALA A 150 9.89 -9.90 -1.64
CA ALA A 150 9.14 -9.90 -2.88
C ALA A 150 8.05 -8.81 -2.88
N GLY A 151 7.28 -8.68 -1.80
CA GLY A 151 6.27 -7.62 -1.67
C GLY A 151 6.88 -6.22 -1.71
N LEU A 152 7.98 -5.98 -0.99
CA LEU A 152 8.68 -4.68 -1.01
C LEU A 152 9.20 -4.33 -2.41
N MET A 153 9.69 -5.33 -3.16
CA MET A 153 10.24 -5.12 -4.51
C MET A 153 9.15 -4.93 -5.58
N GLU A 154 8.02 -5.63 -5.43
CA GLU A 154 6.85 -5.51 -6.31
C GLU A 154 6.19 -4.14 -6.14
N TYR A 155 5.88 -3.75 -4.90
CA TYR A 155 5.09 -2.56 -4.61
C TYR A 155 5.91 -1.27 -4.45
N LYS A 156 7.21 -1.38 -4.18
CA LYS A 156 8.12 -0.24 -3.97
C LYS A 156 7.52 0.85 -3.06
N PRO A 157 7.09 0.50 -1.82
CA PRO A 157 6.42 1.46 -0.95
C PRO A 157 7.35 2.59 -0.51
N ASP A 158 6.84 3.81 -0.53
CA ASP A 158 7.47 4.96 0.12
C ASP A 158 7.15 4.97 1.63
N ILE A 159 5.96 4.48 1.99
CA ILE A 159 5.46 4.38 3.37
C ILE A 159 4.93 2.96 3.63
N ILE A 160 5.25 2.43 4.81
CA ILE A 160 4.70 1.18 5.35
C ILE A 160 4.01 1.47 6.68
N ILE A 161 2.75 1.05 6.79
CA ILE A 161 1.91 1.23 7.97
C ILE A 161 1.58 -0.15 8.55
N SER A 162 2.06 -0.44 9.75
CA SER A 162 1.69 -1.66 10.47
C SER A 162 0.51 -1.41 11.40
N VAL A 163 -0.59 -2.14 11.20
CA VAL A 163 -1.78 -2.13 12.07
C VAL A 163 -1.98 -3.46 12.81
N HIS A 164 -0.94 -4.30 12.90
CA HIS A 164 -1.01 -5.62 13.53
C HIS A 164 0.23 -5.90 14.40
N PRO A 165 0.10 -6.56 15.57
CA PRO A 165 1.21 -6.76 16.51
C PRO A 165 2.35 -7.66 16.03
N LEU A 166 2.16 -8.42 14.94
CA LEU A 166 3.19 -9.31 14.37
C LEU A 166 3.88 -8.72 13.14
N MET A 167 3.54 -7.49 12.74
CA MET A 167 3.99 -6.89 11.47
C MET A 167 5.10 -5.84 11.65
N GLN A 168 5.77 -5.81 12.81
CA GLN A 168 6.87 -4.89 13.10
C GLN A 168 8.24 -5.52 12.81
N HIS A 169 8.54 -6.61 13.51
CA HIS A 169 9.90 -7.17 13.60
C HIS A 169 10.43 -7.67 12.24
N ILE A 170 9.63 -8.45 11.51
CA ILE A 170 10.05 -9.07 10.24
C ILE A 170 10.21 -8.00 9.15
N PRO A 171 9.23 -7.11 8.90
CA PRO A 171 9.40 -6.08 7.88
C PRO A 171 10.56 -5.11 8.17
N LEU A 172 10.73 -4.70 9.43
CA LEU A 172 11.85 -3.83 9.82
C LEU A 172 13.21 -4.51 9.64
N TRP A 173 13.31 -5.82 9.91
CA TRP A 173 14.51 -6.59 9.67
C TRP A 173 14.85 -6.68 8.17
N VAL A 174 13.86 -6.96 7.32
CA VAL A 174 14.04 -7.02 5.86
C VAL A 174 14.45 -5.65 5.31
N LEU A 175 13.83 -4.56 5.76
CA LEU A 175 14.22 -3.20 5.39
C LEU A 175 15.67 -2.90 5.79
N LYS A 176 16.11 -3.38 6.97
CA LYS A 176 17.50 -3.21 7.43
C LYS A 176 18.47 -3.92 6.50
N TRP A 177 18.19 -5.19 6.22
CA TRP A 177 19.05 -6.05 5.43
C TRP A 177 19.17 -5.59 3.97
N GLN A 178 18.09 -5.03 3.41
CA GLN A 178 18.09 -4.44 2.06
C GLN A 178 18.67 -3.03 2.00
N GLY A 179 18.98 -2.40 3.14
CA GLY A 179 19.43 -1.01 3.20
C GLY A 179 18.35 0.01 2.83
N LEU A 180 17.07 -0.37 3.00
CA LEU A 180 15.90 0.45 2.67
C LEU A 180 15.35 1.25 3.86
N GLN A 181 15.84 1.03 5.09
CA GLN A 181 15.37 1.75 6.30
C GLN A 181 15.45 3.28 6.19
N LYS A 182 16.43 3.81 5.46
CA LYS A 182 16.58 5.25 5.23
C LYS A 182 15.68 5.78 4.12
N LYS A 183 15.11 4.90 3.28
CA LYS A 183 14.32 5.26 2.11
C LYS A 183 12.82 5.16 2.35
N VAL A 184 12.39 4.17 3.15
CA VAL A 184 10.98 3.87 3.40
C VAL A 184 10.60 4.37 4.80
N VAL A 185 9.49 5.09 4.91
CA VAL A 185 8.90 5.47 6.21
C VAL A 185 8.18 4.25 6.76
N PHE A 186 8.52 3.83 7.98
CA PHE A 186 7.84 2.73 8.64
C PHE A 186 7.15 3.24 9.89
N VAL A 187 5.83 3.11 9.97
CA VAL A 187 5.05 3.52 11.14
C VAL A 187 4.21 2.37 11.68
N THR A 188 3.92 2.42 12.98
CA THR A 188 3.03 1.49 13.66
C THR A 188 1.83 2.24 14.20
N VAL A 189 0.62 1.75 13.93
CA VAL A 189 -0.62 2.23 14.54
C VAL A 189 -1.17 1.13 15.45
N ILE A 190 -1.12 1.35 16.76
CA ILE A 190 -1.53 0.37 17.75
C ILE A 190 -3.06 0.35 17.83
N THR A 191 -3.63 -0.85 17.71
CA THR A 191 -5.10 -1.02 17.73
C THR A 191 -5.64 -1.55 19.06
N ASP A 192 -4.80 -1.70 20.09
CA ASP A 192 -5.20 -2.13 21.43
C ASP A 192 -5.29 -0.88 22.35
N LEU A 193 -6.43 -0.61 22.99
CA LEU A 193 -6.66 0.63 23.74
C LEU A 193 -5.84 0.75 25.03
N ASN A 194 -5.47 -0.37 25.65
CA ASN A 194 -4.79 -0.37 26.95
C ASN A 194 -3.76 -1.51 27.10
N THR A 195 -4.19 -2.78 27.18
CA THR A 195 -3.25 -3.89 27.34
C THR A 195 -2.70 -4.35 25.99
N CYS A 196 -1.55 -3.80 25.61
CA CYS A 196 -0.87 -4.15 24.36
C CYS A 196 0.07 -5.34 24.54
N HIS A 197 0.16 -6.18 23.51
CA HIS A 197 1.23 -7.17 23.43
C HIS A 197 2.59 -6.47 23.14
N PRO A 198 3.72 -6.87 23.77
CA PRO A 198 5.00 -6.20 23.58
C PRO A 198 5.51 -6.14 22.13
N THR A 199 5.02 -7.02 21.27
CA THR A 199 5.46 -7.07 19.85
C THR A 199 5.00 -5.88 19.02
N TRP A 200 4.06 -5.07 19.53
CA TRP A 200 3.73 -3.76 18.95
C TRP A 200 4.90 -2.78 18.96
N PHE A 201 5.79 -2.90 19.95
CA PHE A 201 6.86 -1.94 20.18
C PHE A 201 8.16 -2.42 19.53
N HIS A 202 8.70 -1.62 18.61
CA HIS A 202 10.01 -1.85 18.02
C HIS A 202 10.75 -0.52 17.80
N PRO A 203 11.98 -0.33 18.30
CA PRO A 203 12.69 0.96 18.24
C PRO A 203 13.06 1.40 16.81
N GLY A 204 13.07 0.48 15.86
CA GLY A 204 13.35 0.76 14.45
C GLY A 204 12.23 1.47 13.66
N VAL A 205 11.08 1.76 14.28
CA VAL A 205 9.99 2.51 13.61
C VAL A 205 10.31 4.00 13.50
N ASN A 206 9.67 4.72 12.59
CA ASN A 206 9.75 6.18 12.52
C ASN A 206 8.73 6.86 13.44
N ARG A 207 7.54 6.26 13.55
CA ARG A 207 6.51 6.63 14.52
C ARG A 207 5.77 5.43 15.07
N CYS A 208 5.29 5.60 16.30
CA CYS A 208 4.38 4.71 16.98
C CYS A 208 3.16 5.53 17.44
N TYR A 209 2.04 5.36 16.75
CA TYR A 209 0.77 5.99 17.07
C TYR A 209 0.04 5.14 18.12
N CYS A 210 -0.14 5.73 19.30
CA CYS A 210 -0.75 5.13 20.46
C CYS A 210 -2.21 5.62 20.59
N PRO A 211 -3.15 4.72 20.93
CA PRO A 211 -4.55 5.11 21.10
C PRO A 211 -4.85 5.74 22.46
N SER A 212 -3.93 5.66 23.43
CA SER A 212 -4.10 6.27 24.75
C SER A 212 -2.76 6.57 25.41
N GLU A 213 -2.80 7.44 26.42
CA GLU A 213 -1.64 7.77 27.27
C GLU A 213 -1.07 6.55 28.01
N ALA A 214 -1.94 5.60 28.39
CA ALA A 214 -1.50 4.36 29.03
C ALA A 214 -0.61 3.53 28.08
N VAL A 215 -0.99 3.46 26.80
CA VAL A 215 -0.21 2.76 25.77
C VAL A 215 1.09 3.51 25.46
N ALA A 216 1.06 4.85 25.40
CA ALA A 216 2.26 5.65 25.20
C ALA A 216 3.29 5.43 26.32
N LYS A 217 2.86 5.47 27.58
CA LYS A 217 3.73 5.15 28.74
C LYS A 217 4.32 3.75 28.62
N ARG A 218 3.54 2.78 28.15
CA ARG A 218 4.03 1.42 27.89
C ARG A 218 5.07 1.38 26.77
N ALA A 219 4.84 2.11 25.68
CA ALA A 219 5.76 2.20 24.54
C ALA A 219 7.14 2.73 24.98
N LEU A 220 7.15 3.78 25.81
CA LEU A 220 8.38 4.36 26.36
C LEU A 220 9.14 3.34 27.23
N LEU A 221 8.43 2.64 28.14
CA LEU A 221 9.01 1.57 28.95
C LEU A 221 9.57 0.41 28.11
N ASP A 222 9.00 0.20 26.93
CA ASP A 222 9.38 -0.86 26.00
C ASP A 222 10.45 -0.43 24.97
N GLY A 223 11.03 0.77 25.12
CA GLY A 223 12.21 1.23 24.41
C GLY A 223 11.94 2.05 23.15
N ILE A 224 10.71 2.56 22.99
CA ILE A 224 10.38 3.57 21.97
C ILE A 224 10.80 4.94 22.51
N GLU A 225 11.45 5.76 21.69
CA GLU A 225 11.83 7.12 22.05
C GLU A 225 10.60 8.04 22.07
N GLU A 226 10.61 9.05 22.95
CA GLU A 226 9.56 10.07 23.03
C GLU A 226 9.32 10.76 21.68
N SER A 227 10.40 11.01 20.92
CA SER A 227 10.33 11.60 19.59
C SER A 227 9.49 10.76 18.61
N GLN A 228 9.40 9.44 18.82
CA GLN A 228 8.69 8.49 17.98
C GLN A 228 7.22 8.29 18.38
N VAL A 229 6.82 8.67 19.60
CA VAL A 229 5.47 8.42 20.12
C VAL A 229 4.52 9.56 19.76
N ARG A 230 3.29 9.22 19.33
CA ARG A 230 2.18 10.16 19.17
C ARG A 230 0.92 9.57 19.79
N VAL A 231 0.13 10.38 20.49
CA VAL A 231 -1.15 9.96 21.11
C VAL A 231 -2.28 10.68 20.40
N TYR A 232 -2.76 10.10 19.30
CA TYR A 232 -3.86 10.66 18.51
C TYR A 232 -5.19 9.92 18.74
N GLY A 233 -5.12 8.68 19.23
CA GLY A 233 -6.29 7.83 19.40
C GLY A 233 -6.31 6.65 18.43
N LEU A 234 -7.38 5.86 18.51
CA LEU A 234 -7.59 4.73 17.61
C LEU A 234 -8.13 5.25 16.26
N PRO A 235 -7.55 4.86 15.10
CA PRO A 235 -8.08 5.29 13.81
C PRO A 235 -9.46 4.66 13.56
N ILE A 236 -10.48 5.51 13.44
CA ILE A 236 -11.85 5.13 13.10
C ILE A 236 -12.21 5.65 11.72
N ARG A 237 -13.12 4.95 11.03
CA ARG A 237 -13.55 5.30 9.67
C ARG A 237 -14.01 6.76 9.62
N PRO A 238 -13.63 7.52 8.57
CA PRO A 238 -14.09 8.89 8.35
C PRO A 238 -15.63 9.08 8.42
N SER A 239 -16.40 8.06 8.04
CA SER A 239 -17.88 8.06 8.14
C SER A 239 -18.40 8.19 9.57
N PHE A 240 -17.62 7.82 10.58
CA PHE A 240 -17.97 8.07 11.98
C PHE A 240 -17.59 9.48 12.41
N ALA A 241 -16.38 9.93 12.06
CA ALA A 241 -15.84 11.21 12.50
C ALA A 241 -16.60 12.42 11.92
N ARG A 242 -16.94 12.38 10.62
CA ARG A 242 -17.51 13.53 9.90
C ARG A 242 -19.02 13.48 9.68
N ALA A 243 -19.69 12.37 10.00
CA ALA A 243 -21.13 12.29 9.74
C ALA A 243 -21.92 13.09 10.78
N VAL A 244 -22.54 14.16 10.28
CA VAL A 244 -23.64 14.88 10.95
C VAL A 244 -24.88 13.99 10.85
N LEU A 245 -25.26 13.40 11.97
CA LEU A 245 -26.39 12.48 12.04
C LEU A 245 -27.49 13.08 12.91
N GLN A 246 -28.70 13.18 12.36
CA GLN A 246 -29.90 13.50 13.15
C GLN A 246 -30.58 12.19 13.54
N LYS A 247 -30.69 11.94 14.85
CA LYS A 247 -31.22 10.68 15.39
C LYS A 247 -32.62 10.36 14.86
N ASP A 248 -33.50 11.36 14.83
CA ASP A 248 -34.89 11.18 14.43
C ASP A 248 -35.00 10.77 12.95
N GLN A 249 -34.23 11.43 12.07
CA GLN A 249 -34.15 11.06 10.65
C GLN A 249 -33.60 9.66 10.44
N LEU A 250 -32.59 9.25 11.23
CA LEU A 250 -32.06 7.89 11.16
C LEU A 250 -33.06 6.85 11.63
N ARG A 251 -33.86 7.14 12.66
CA ARG A 251 -34.90 6.23 13.12
C ARG A 251 -35.96 6.03 12.04
N GLU A 252 -36.36 7.11 11.36
CA GLU A 252 -37.25 7.01 10.20
C GLU A 252 -36.62 6.19 9.06
N GLU A 253 -35.38 6.50 8.66
CA GLU A 253 -34.65 5.79 7.60
C GLU A 253 -34.49 4.29 7.90
N LEU A 254 -34.25 3.93 9.16
CA LEU A 254 -34.02 2.56 9.60
C LEU A 254 -35.30 1.84 10.03
N GLU A 255 -36.47 2.47 9.83
CA GLU A 255 -37.80 1.98 10.21
C GLU A 255 -37.88 1.59 11.70
N MET A 256 -37.24 2.39 12.55
CA MET A 256 -37.27 2.29 14.00
C MET A 256 -38.42 3.13 14.57
N ASP A 257 -38.80 2.82 15.81
CA ASP A 257 -39.76 3.66 16.52
C ASP A 257 -39.14 5.05 16.80
N PRO A 258 -39.83 6.17 16.52
CA PRO A 258 -39.25 7.50 16.67
C PRO A 258 -39.06 7.89 18.15
N ASP A 259 -39.97 7.48 19.02
CA ASP A 259 -40.08 7.99 20.39
C ASP A 259 -39.40 7.07 21.42
N LEU A 260 -39.33 5.77 21.15
CA LEU A 260 -38.74 4.82 22.09
C LEU A 260 -37.20 4.90 22.15
N PRO A 261 -36.60 4.89 23.35
CA PRO A 261 -35.16 4.76 23.48
C PRO A 261 -34.68 3.39 22.97
N ALA A 262 -33.54 3.37 22.29
CA ALA A 262 -33.05 2.23 21.54
C ALA A 262 -31.72 1.71 22.10
N VAL A 263 -31.63 0.40 22.31
CA VAL A 263 -30.38 -0.27 22.67
C VAL A 263 -29.82 -1.06 21.49
N LEU A 264 -28.53 -0.86 21.19
CA LEU A 264 -27.80 -1.65 20.20
C LEU A 264 -27.11 -2.83 20.87
N LEU A 265 -27.46 -4.06 20.50
CA LEU A 265 -26.83 -5.28 20.99
C LEU A 265 -26.00 -5.94 19.88
N MET A 266 -24.69 -6.10 20.13
CA MET A 266 -23.80 -6.76 19.17
C MET A 266 -22.73 -7.65 19.83
N GLY A 267 -22.31 -8.68 19.10
CA GLY A 267 -21.25 -9.62 19.51
C GLY A 267 -19.90 -9.39 18.81
N GLY A 268 -19.66 -8.19 18.28
CA GLY A 268 -18.58 -7.91 17.33
C GLY A 268 -18.84 -8.53 15.94
N GLY A 269 -17.86 -8.42 15.03
CA GLY A 269 -18.01 -8.84 13.63
C GLY A 269 -18.36 -10.32 13.41
N GLU A 270 -18.08 -11.18 14.40
CA GLU A 270 -18.38 -12.62 14.36
C GLU A 270 -19.62 -13.01 15.18
N GLY A 271 -20.31 -12.06 15.83
CA GLY A 271 -21.52 -12.35 16.62
C GLY A 271 -21.26 -13.27 17.82
N MET A 272 -20.16 -13.04 18.53
CA MET A 272 -19.76 -13.83 19.71
C MET A 272 -20.48 -13.37 20.98
N GLY A 273 -20.50 -14.23 22.00
CA GLY A 273 -21.08 -13.93 23.31
C GLY A 273 -22.56 -14.33 23.44
N PRO A 274 -23.19 -14.09 24.60
CA PRO A 274 -24.54 -14.54 24.92
C PRO A 274 -25.64 -13.65 24.30
N VAL A 275 -25.50 -13.26 23.02
CA VAL A 275 -26.40 -12.32 22.32
C VAL A 275 -27.85 -12.75 22.43
N LYS A 276 -28.18 -14.01 22.10
CA LYS A 276 -29.56 -14.53 22.19
C LYS A 276 -30.15 -14.45 23.60
N LYS A 277 -29.37 -14.77 24.63
CA LYS A 277 -29.83 -14.73 26.03
C LYS A 277 -30.06 -13.29 26.49
N THR A 278 -29.19 -12.38 26.06
CA THR A 278 -29.27 -10.95 26.38
C THR A 278 -30.45 -10.29 25.68
N ALA A 279 -30.67 -10.59 24.39
CA ALA A 279 -31.82 -10.10 23.64
C ALA A 279 -33.16 -10.48 24.29
N LYS A 280 -33.29 -11.73 24.75
CA LYS A 280 -34.49 -12.19 25.47
C LYS A 280 -34.69 -11.47 26.80
N ALA A 281 -33.62 -11.33 27.59
CA ALA A 281 -33.69 -10.61 28.86
C ALA A 281 -34.07 -9.13 28.67
N LEU A 282 -33.55 -8.48 27.61
CA LEU A 282 -33.91 -7.11 27.24
C LEU A 282 -35.38 -7.01 26.84
N ALA A 283 -35.87 -7.91 25.98
CA ALA A 283 -37.26 -7.92 25.56
C ALA A 283 -38.24 -8.11 26.74
N GLU A 284 -37.84 -8.86 27.77
CA GLU A 284 -38.63 -9.01 28.99
C GLU A 284 -38.57 -7.77 29.89
N SER A 285 -37.42 -7.09 29.97
CA SER A 285 -37.20 -5.96 30.89
C SER A 285 -37.64 -4.61 30.31
N LEU A 286 -37.67 -4.49 28.98
CA LEU A 286 -38.10 -3.29 28.25
C LEU A 286 -39.59 -3.32 27.89
N PHE A 287 -40.34 -4.29 28.42
CA PHE A 287 -41.79 -4.35 28.28
C PHE A 287 -42.43 -4.06 29.63
N ASP A 288 -43.16 -2.95 29.71
CA ASP A 288 -43.98 -2.62 30.86
C ASP A 288 -45.24 -3.50 30.86
N LYS A 289 -45.31 -4.40 31.84
CA LYS A 289 -46.43 -5.35 31.98
C LYS A 289 -47.68 -4.70 32.55
N GLU A 290 -47.55 -3.60 33.30
CA GLU A 290 -48.70 -2.93 33.91
C GLU A 290 -49.47 -2.13 32.86
N ASN A 291 -48.74 -1.43 31.99
CA ASN A 291 -49.33 -0.62 30.92
C ASN A 291 -49.41 -1.34 29.56
N GLU A 292 -48.96 -2.60 29.48
CA GLU A 292 -48.86 -3.42 28.27
C GLU A 292 -48.17 -2.71 27.09
N LYS A 293 -47.09 -1.97 27.38
CA LYS A 293 -46.39 -1.14 26.39
C LYS A 293 -44.87 -1.32 26.44
N PRO A 294 -44.18 -1.17 25.30
CA PRO A 294 -42.73 -1.09 25.29
C PRO A 294 -42.26 0.23 25.95
N ILE A 295 -41.20 0.15 26.75
CA ILE A 295 -40.47 1.32 27.28
C ILE A 295 -39.14 1.56 26.54
N GLY A 296 -38.81 0.68 25.59
CA GLY A 296 -37.65 0.80 24.73
C GLY A 296 -37.69 -0.20 23.58
N GLN A 297 -36.79 -0.01 22.62
CA GLN A 297 -36.63 -0.85 21.43
C GLN A 297 -35.22 -1.43 21.32
N LEU A 298 -35.07 -2.50 20.55
CA LEU A 298 -33.82 -3.26 20.47
C LEU A 298 -33.35 -3.42 19.02
N VAL A 299 -32.09 -3.05 18.75
CA VAL A 299 -31.39 -3.37 17.51
C VAL A 299 -30.38 -4.46 17.79
N ILE A 300 -30.40 -5.55 17.04
CA ILE A 300 -29.48 -6.68 17.20
C ILE A 300 -28.64 -6.84 15.92
N ILE A 301 -27.32 -6.66 16.04
CA ILE A 301 -26.39 -6.89 14.93
C ILE A 301 -25.59 -8.16 15.21
N CYS A 302 -25.86 -9.19 14.40
CA CYS A 302 -25.29 -10.53 14.53
C CYS A 302 -23.95 -10.70 13.79
N GLY A 303 -23.50 -9.70 13.04
CA GLY A 303 -22.27 -9.78 12.25
C GLY A 303 -22.36 -10.92 11.23
N ARG A 304 -21.27 -11.67 11.08
CA ARG A 304 -21.21 -12.83 10.17
C ARG A 304 -21.96 -14.07 10.67
N ASN A 305 -22.55 -14.04 11.87
CA ASN A 305 -23.28 -15.17 12.44
C ASN A 305 -24.71 -15.28 11.87
N LYS A 306 -24.81 -15.80 10.65
CA LYS A 306 -26.10 -15.97 9.95
C LYS A 306 -27.09 -16.86 10.70
N ALA A 307 -26.61 -17.92 11.35
CA ALA A 307 -27.46 -18.83 12.12
C ALA A 307 -28.11 -18.14 13.33
N LEU A 308 -27.38 -17.26 14.02
CA LEU A 308 -27.91 -16.44 15.10
C LEU A 308 -28.96 -15.44 14.59
N ALA A 309 -28.68 -14.76 13.47
CA ALA A 309 -29.61 -13.81 12.85
C ALA A 309 -30.96 -14.49 12.53
N SER A 310 -30.95 -15.59 11.78
CA SER A 310 -32.16 -16.34 11.43
C SER A 310 -32.93 -16.86 12.65
N THR A 311 -32.22 -17.23 13.72
CA THR A 311 -32.85 -17.68 14.97
C THR A 311 -33.57 -16.55 15.70
N LEU A 312 -33.06 -15.32 15.63
CA LEU A 312 -33.63 -14.15 16.31
C LEU A 312 -34.72 -13.47 15.47
N GLU A 313 -34.62 -13.52 14.15
CA GLU A 313 -35.66 -13.07 13.22
C GLU A 313 -36.93 -13.91 13.35
N ALA A 314 -36.79 -15.22 13.57
CA ALA A 314 -37.93 -16.13 13.77
C ALA A 314 -38.59 -16.02 15.16
N PHE A 315 -38.06 -15.17 16.06
CA PHE A 315 -38.60 -15.03 17.41
C PHE A 315 -39.69 -13.96 17.45
N GLU A 316 -40.80 -14.23 18.13
CA GLU A 316 -41.84 -13.22 18.37
C GLU A 316 -41.44 -12.32 19.54
N TRP A 317 -41.36 -11.03 19.28
CA TRP A 317 -40.92 -10.02 20.25
C TRP A 317 -42.10 -9.20 20.76
N LYS A 318 -42.09 -8.91 22.08
CA LYS A 318 -43.10 -8.05 22.74
C LYS A 318 -42.81 -6.55 22.61
N ILE A 319 -41.62 -6.23 22.11
CA ILE A 319 -41.14 -4.86 21.89
C ILE A 319 -40.70 -4.75 20.42
N PRO A 320 -40.54 -3.53 19.88
CA PRO A 320 -39.93 -3.37 18.56
C PRO A 320 -38.49 -3.89 18.55
N VAL A 321 -38.20 -4.83 17.64
CA VAL A 321 -36.86 -5.41 17.46
C VAL A 321 -36.47 -5.41 15.99
N LYS A 322 -35.28 -4.89 15.68
CA LYS A 322 -34.65 -5.02 14.36
C LYS A 322 -33.47 -5.98 14.48
N VAL A 323 -33.49 -7.06 13.72
CA VAL A 323 -32.38 -8.03 13.64
C VAL A 323 -31.66 -7.84 12.31
N ARG A 324 -30.34 -7.72 12.36
CA ARG A 324 -29.47 -7.56 11.18
C ARG A 324 -28.30 -8.53 11.24
N GLY A 325 -27.79 -8.90 10.07
CA GLY A 325 -26.58 -9.70 9.91
C GLY A 325 -25.31 -8.86 10.04
N PHE A 326 -24.48 -8.87 8.99
CA PHE A 326 -23.28 -8.05 8.91
C PHE A 326 -23.63 -6.68 8.33
N GLU A 327 -23.31 -5.61 9.05
CA GLU A 327 -23.59 -4.24 8.64
C GLU A 327 -22.36 -3.43 8.30
N LYS A 328 -22.46 -2.65 7.22
CA LYS A 328 -21.39 -1.78 6.72
C LYS A 328 -21.53 -0.33 7.21
N GLN A 329 -22.76 0.15 7.33
CA GLN A 329 -23.08 1.53 7.76
C GLN A 329 -23.37 1.57 9.26
N MET A 330 -22.37 1.17 10.06
CA MET A 330 -22.52 1.07 11.51
C MET A 330 -22.76 2.44 12.15
N GLU A 331 -22.29 3.52 11.51
CA GLU A 331 -22.51 4.90 11.96
C GLU A 331 -23.98 5.26 12.08
N LYS A 332 -24.83 4.76 11.15
CA LYS A 332 -26.28 4.98 11.17
C LYS A 332 -26.94 4.26 12.33
N TRP A 333 -26.63 2.96 12.48
CA TRP A 333 -27.20 2.14 13.55
C TRP A 333 -26.80 2.64 14.94
N MET A 334 -25.53 3.02 15.13
CA MET A 334 -25.09 3.63 16.38
C MET A 334 -25.73 5.00 16.59
N GLY A 335 -25.85 5.82 15.55
CA GLY A 335 -26.50 7.15 15.64
C GLY A 335 -28.00 7.11 15.96
N ALA A 336 -28.70 6.05 15.58
CA ALA A 336 -30.12 5.85 15.90
C ALA A 336 -30.38 5.30 17.31
N CYS A 337 -29.33 4.79 17.98
CA CYS A 337 -29.41 4.18 19.30
C CYS A 337 -29.02 5.15 20.43
N ASP A 338 -29.35 4.77 21.66
CA ASP A 338 -29.09 5.52 22.88
C ASP A 338 -27.99 4.88 23.74
N CYS A 339 -27.87 3.55 23.71
CA CYS A 339 -26.77 2.84 24.35
C CYS A 339 -26.34 1.61 23.54
N ILE A 340 -25.18 1.06 23.87
CA ILE A 340 -24.63 -0.11 23.19
C ILE A 340 -24.21 -1.19 24.18
N ILE A 341 -24.54 -2.44 23.86
CA ILE A 341 -24.07 -3.64 24.54
C ILE A 341 -23.15 -4.39 23.58
N THR A 342 -21.89 -4.56 23.97
CA THR A 342 -20.88 -5.19 23.12
C THR A 342 -19.77 -5.84 23.94
N LYS A 343 -18.92 -6.62 23.29
CA LYS A 343 -17.63 -7.06 23.88
C LYS A 343 -16.66 -5.88 23.94
N ALA A 344 -15.58 -6.01 24.72
CA ALA A 344 -14.55 -4.97 24.86
C ALA A 344 -13.62 -4.81 23.65
N GLY A 345 -14.19 -4.83 22.43
CA GLY A 345 -13.49 -4.61 21.17
C GLY A 345 -13.09 -3.16 21.01
N PRO A 346 -11.81 -2.86 20.72
CA PRO A 346 -11.28 -1.50 20.73
C PRO A 346 -11.95 -0.59 19.69
N GLY A 347 -12.16 -1.08 18.46
CA GLY A 347 -12.83 -0.33 17.40
C GLY A 347 -14.26 0.06 17.76
N THR A 348 -15.08 -0.91 18.22
CA THR A 348 -16.46 -0.64 18.62
C THR A 348 -16.55 0.30 19.82
N ILE A 349 -15.61 0.21 20.78
CA ILE A 349 -15.55 1.17 21.89
C ILE A 349 -15.32 2.57 21.34
N ALA A 350 -14.30 2.78 20.51
CA ALA A 350 -14.01 4.10 19.95
C ALA A 350 -15.16 4.66 19.09
N GLU A 351 -15.79 3.82 18.26
CA GLU A 351 -16.98 4.18 17.48
C GLU A 351 -18.15 4.63 18.39
N ALA A 352 -18.39 3.90 19.48
CA ALA A 352 -19.43 4.22 20.46
C ALA A 352 -19.13 5.53 21.22
N LEU A 353 -17.87 5.77 21.60
CA LEU A 353 -17.44 7.01 22.25
C LEU A 353 -17.67 8.22 21.34
N ILE A 354 -17.31 8.12 20.05
CA ILE A 354 -17.58 9.16 19.04
C ILE A 354 -19.07 9.47 18.92
N ARG A 355 -19.92 8.46 19.05
CA ARG A 355 -21.39 8.62 19.02
C ARG A 355 -22.00 8.99 20.37
N GLY A 356 -21.18 9.16 21.41
CA GLY A 356 -21.64 9.49 22.76
C GLY A 356 -22.52 8.41 23.39
N LEU A 357 -22.36 7.15 22.99
CA LEU A 357 -23.18 6.04 23.50
C LEU A 357 -22.59 5.49 24.80
N PRO A 358 -23.36 5.47 25.91
CA PRO A 358 -22.99 4.68 27.08
C PRO A 358 -22.85 3.20 26.74
N ILE A 359 -21.75 2.60 27.23
CA ILE A 359 -21.32 1.26 26.82
C ILE A 359 -21.56 0.25 27.95
N ILE A 360 -22.25 -0.85 27.66
CA ILE A 360 -22.28 -2.03 28.51
C ILE A 360 -21.37 -3.09 27.91
N LEU A 361 -20.21 -3.29 28.53
CA LEU A 361 -19.28 -4.34 28.14
C LEU A 361 -19.73 -5.68 28.71
N ASN A 362 -20.12 -6.61 27.83
CA ASN A 362 -20.69 -7.91 28.22
C ASN A 362 -19.70 -9.07 28.19
N ASP A 363 -18.58 -8.90 27.50
CA ASP A 363 -17.50 -9.88 27.43
C ASP A 363 -16.19 -9.22 26.97
N TYR A 364 -15.10 -9.98 26.98
CA TYR A 364 -13.82 -9.57 26.42
C TYR A 364 -12.98 -10.80 26.05
N ILE A 365 -12.13 -10.66 25.04
CA ILE A 365 -11.09 -11.65 24.73
C ILE A 365 -9.97 -11.53 25.78
N PRO A 366 -9.65 -12.59 26.56
CA PRO A 366 -8.62 -12.52 27.59
C PRO A 366 -7.24 -12.17 27.02
N GLY A 367 -6.45 -11.41 27.79
CA GLY A 367 -5.16 -10.89 27.35
C GLY A 367 -5.34 -9.63 26.51
N GLN A 368 -5.90 -9.79 25.29
CA GLN A 368 -6.01 -8.73 24.29
C GLN A 368 -6.99 -7.60 24.69
N GLU A 369 -8.23 -7.93 25.08
CA GLU A 369 -9.29 -6.92 25.30
C GLU A 369 -9.54 -6.64 26.78
N LYS A 370 -8.91 -7.39 27.69
CA LYS A 370 -9.14 -7.24 29.15
C LYS A 370 -8.82 -5.82 29.63
N GLY A 371 -7.77 -5.20 29.08
CA GLY A 371 -7.38 -3.82 29.42
C GLY A 371 -8.38 -2.76 28.99
N ASN A 372 -9.23 -3.07 28.01
CA ASN A 372 -10.19 -2.09 27.47
C ASN A 372 -11.38 -1.89 28.43
N VAL A 373 -11.61 -2.83 29.36
CA VAL A 373 -12.68 -2.72 30.35
C VAL A 373 -12.45 -1.55 31.32
N PRO A 374 -11.31 -1.46 32.04
CA PRO A 374 -10.99 -0.30 32.87
C PRO A 374 -11.05 1.03 32.11
N TYR A 375 -10.63 1.05 30.85
CA TYR A 375 -10.66 2.28 30.04
C TYR A 375 -12.07 2.86 29.90
N VAL A 376 -13.10 2.02 29.76
CA VAL A 376 -14.50 2.47 29.67
C VAL A 376 -15.08 2.76 31.06
N VAL A 377 -14.85 1.87 32.03
CA VAL A 377 -15.48 1.93 33.35
C VAL A 377 -14.90 3.05 34.21
N ASP A 378 -13.57 3.18 34.27
CA ASP A 378 -12.89 4.13 35.16
C ASP A 378 -13.09 5.59 34.69
N ASN A 379 -13.29 5.79 33.38
CA ASN A 379 -13.65 7.10 32.82
C ASN A 379 -15.16 7.37 32.83
N GLY A 380 -15.97 6.49 33.42
CA GLY A 380 -17.41 6.70 33.58
C GLY A 380 -18.19 6.77 32.28
N ALA A 381 -17.70 6.15 31.19
CA ALA A 381 -18.38 6.07 29.89
C ALA A 381 -19.25 4.80 29.75
N GLY A 382 -19.24 3.93 30.76
CA GLY A 382 -19.97 2.68 30.71
C GLY A 382 -19.77 1.78 31.92
N VAL A 383 -20.30 0.55 31.82
CA VAL A 383 -20.26 -0.46 32.87
C VAL A 383 -19.87 -1.82 32.30
N PHE A 384 -19.41 -2.74 33.15
CA PHE A 384 -19.08 -4.10 32.78
C PHE A 384 -19.96 -5.11 33.51
N THR A 385 -20.64 -5.98 32.78
CA THR A 385 -21.40 -7.09 33.36
C THR A 385 -21.54 -8.25 32.39
N ARG A 386 -21.27 -9.47 32.87
CA ARG A 386 -21.42 -10.70 32.07
C ARG A 386 -22.81 -11.33 32.17
N SER A 387 -23.67 -10.83 33.06
CA SER A 387 -24.99 -11.41 33.32
C SER A 387 -26.02 -10.80 32.38
N PRO A 388 -26.65 -11.57 31.47
CA PRO A 388 -27.69 -11.06 30.59
C PRO A 388 -28.86 -10.39 31.32
N LYS A 389 -29.21 -10.89 32.51
CA LYS A 389 -30.27 -10.33 33.35
C LYS A 389 -29.87 -8.98 33.95
N GLU A 390 -28.62 -8.87 34.41
CA GLU A 390 -28.12 -7.61 34.97
C GLU A 390 -27.96 -6.56 33.86
N THR A 391 -27.48 -6.96 32.68
CA THR A 391 -27.46 -6.09 31.49
C THR A 391 -28.86 -5.53 31.21
N ALA A 392 -29.88 -6.38 31.16
CA ALA A 392 -31.24 -5.95 30.86
C ALA A 392 -31.81 -5.02 31.94
N LYS A 393 -31.52 -5.30 33.22
CA LYS A 393 -31.89 -4.45 34.34
C LYS A 393 -31.26 -3.06 34.22
N ILE A 394 -29.96 -2.97 33.93
CA ILE A 394 -29.26 -1.70 33.77
C ILE A 394 -29.86 -0.86 32.65
N VAL A 395 -30.16 -1.47 31.50
CA VAL A 395 -30.79 -0.75 30.36
C VAL A 395 -32.18 -0.26 30.74
N ALA A 396 -33.00 -1.09 31.38
CA ALA A 396 -34.32 -0.68 31.84
C ALA A 396 -34.25 0.48 32.85
N GLU A 397 -33.28 0.46 33.78
CA GLU A 397 -33.03 1.56 34.71
C GLU A 397 -32.59 2.83 33.97
N TRP A 398 -31.67 2.74 33.00
CA TRP A 398 -31.23 3.90 32.20
C TRP A 398 -32.36 4.56 31.42
N PHE A 399 -33.30 3.78 30.90
CA PHE A 399 -34.45 4.28 30.13
C PHE A 399 -35.62 4.74 31.00
N SER A 400 -35.56 4.58 32.32
CA SER A 400 -36.65 4.94 33.24
C SER A 400 -36.20 5.77 34.44
N THR A 401 -35.52 5.16 35.40
CA THR A 401 -35.29 5.70 36.75
C THR A 401 -33.92 6.38 36.92
N LYS A 402 -32.93 6.04 36.08
CA LYS A 402 -31.54 6.51 36.18
C LYS A 402 -31.11 7.31 34.95
N THR A 403 -32.01 8.12 34.41
CA THR A 403 -31.79 8.94 33.20
C THR A 403 -30.63 9.94 33.39
N GLU A 404 -30.50 10.57 34.56
CA GLU A 404 -29.38 11.50 34.83
C GLU A 404 -28.00 10.82 34.78
N GLN A 405 -27.89 9.63 35.38
CA GLN A 405 -26.67 8.82 35.33
C GLN A 405 -26.36 8.44 33.87
N PHE A 406 -27.38 8.03 33.13
CA PHE A 406 -27.27 7.68 31.72
C PHE A 406 -26.77 8.86 30.86
N HIS A 407 -27.34 10.06 31.03
CA HIS A 407 -26.86 11.27 30.35
C HIS A 407 -25.43 11.64 30.73
N THR A 408 -25.06 11.49 32.01
CA THR A 408 -23.69 11.73 32.47
C THR A 408 -22.69 10.81 31.78
N MET A 409 -23.02 9.52 31.65
CA MET A 409 -22.17 8.57 30.92
C MET A 409 -22.04 8.92 29.44
N SER A 410 -23.11 9.39 28.81
CA SER A 410 -23.08 9.84 27.41
C SER A 410 -22.14 11.03 27.21
N GLN A 411 -22.19 12.01 28.12
CA GLN A 411 -21.26 13.14 28.11
C GLN A 411 -19.81 12.72 28.36
N ASN A 412 -19.56 11.77 29.26
CA ASN A 412 -18.23 11.23 29.47
C ASN A 412 -17.72 10.48 28.25
N ALA A 413 -18.58 9.74 27.55
CA ALA A 413 -18.23 9.07 26.30
C ALA A 413 -17.75 10.07 25.24
N LEU A 414 -18.45 11.20 25.07
CA LEU A 414 -18.07 12.27 24.16
C LEU A 414 -16.75 12.95 24.55
N LYS A 415 -16.47 13.13 25.85
CA LYS A 415 -15.19 13.69 26.33
C LYS A 415 -13.98 12.80 26.03
N LEU A 416 -14.18 11.49 25.95
CA LEU A 416 -13.14 10.53 25.59
C LEU A 416 -13.01 10.33 24.08
N ALA A 417 -13.97 10.82 23.29
CA ALA A 417 -13.97 10.62 21.86
C ALA A 417 -12.78 11.32 21.20
N GLN A 418 -12.16 10.63 20.24
CA GLN A 418 -11.06 11.15 19.43
C GLN A 418 -11.43 11.03 17.94
N PRO A 419 -12.43 11.81 17.45
CA PRO A 419 -12.94 11.67 16.08
C PRO A 419 -11.88 11.99 15.02
N GLU A 420 -10.95 12.90 15.30
CA GLU A 420 -9.91 13.32 14.36
C GLU A 420 -8.69 12.38 14.31
N ALA A 421 -8.67 11.32 15.14
CA ALA A 421 -7.51 10.44 15.30
C ALA A 421 -6.94 9.94 13.96
N VAL A 422 -7.81 9.50 13.05
CA VAL A 422 -7.37 8.98 11.74
C VAL A 422 -6.76 10.06 10.87
N PHE A 423 -7.28 11.29 10.93
CA PHE A 423 -6.80 12.41 10.14
C PHE A 423 -5.47 12.94 10.67
N ASP A 424 -5.33 13.06 11.99
CA ASP A 424 -4.07 13.43 12.64
C ASP A 424 -2.95 12.42 12.34
N ILE A 425 -3.28 11.12 12.32
CA ILE A 425 -2.34 10.07 11.92
C ILE A 425 -1.87 10.27 10.47
N VAL A 426 -2.79 10.40 9.50
CA VAL A 426 -2.37 10.52 8.08
C VAL A 426 -1.63 11.83 7.80
N ARG A 427 -2.00 12.94 8.45
CA ARG A 427 -1.27 14.21 8.37
C ARG A 427 0.16 14.11 8.90
N ASP A 428 0.36 13.52 10.08
CA ASP A 428 1.70 13.30 10.63
C ASP A 428 2.54 12.36 9.75
N ILE A 429 1.92 11.33 9.14
CA ILE A 429 2.59 10.45 8.16
C ILE A 429 3.01 11.24 6.91
N HIS A 430 2.14 12.10 6.38
CA HIS A 430 2.46 12.97 5.25
C HIS A 430 3.63 13.90 5.57
N ASP A 431 3.61 14.58 6.71
CA ASP A 431 4.69 15.45 7.15
C ASP A 431 6.02 14.71 7.27
N LEU A 432 6.01 13.47 7.76
CA LEU A 432 7.20 12.61 7.84
C LEU A 432 7.75 12.21 6.47
N ALA A 433 6.87 11.99 5.50
CA ALA A 433 7.28 11.73 4.13
C ALA A 433 7.95 12.98 3.52
N CYS A 434 7.32 14.15 3.66
CA CYS A 434 7.79 15.43 3.13
C CYS A 434 9.13 15.90 3.76
N GLN A 435 9.29 15.76 5.08
CA GLN A 435 10.55 16.09 5.77
C GLN A 435 11.75 15.24 5.30
N ARG A 436 11.49 14.04 4.77
CA ARG A 436 12.55 13.17 4.23
C ARG A 436 12.91 13.54 2.80
N GLU A 437 11.99 14.10 2.03
CA GLU A 437 12.25 14.57 0.67
C GLU A 437 13.09 15.84 0.69
N THR A 438 12.77 16.79 1.57
CA THR A 438 13.60 17.99 1.82
C THR A 438 15.02 17.61 2.27
N LYS A 439 15.19 16.62 3.15
CA LYS A 439 16.53 16.11 3.53
C LYS A 439 17.30 15.44 2.39
N LYS A 440 16.64 14.90 1.36
CA LYS A 440 17.31 14.41 0.14
C LYS A 440 17.77 15.55 -0.76
N SER A 441 17.06 16.68 -0.77
CA SER A 441 17.44 17.87 -1.55
C SER A 441 18.58 18.70 -0.94
N ILE A 442 18.75 18.64 0.39
CA ILE A 442 19.70 19.50 1.14
C ILE A 442 21.05 18.79 1.42
N SER A 443 21.30 17.56 0.95
CA SER A 443 22.62 16.94 1.15
C SER A 443 23.68 17.67 0.31
N PRO A 444 24.69 18.34 0.93
CA PRO A 444 25.73 19.01 0.17
C PRO A 444 26.57 17.97 -0.56
N ILE A 445 26.68 18.13 -1.88
CA ILE A 445 27.72 17.49 -2.68
C ILE A 445 29.04 17.90 -2.03
N PRO A 446 29.95 16.97 -1.65
CA PRO A 446 31.26 17.36 -1.16
C PRO A 446 31.94 18.16 -2.26
N ALA A 447 32.21 19.44 -1.99
CA ALA A 447 33.08 20.26 -2.82
C ALA A 447 34.46 19.58 -2.82
N ILE A 448 34.77 18.86 -3.90
CA ILE A 448 36.13 18.44 -4.18
C ILE A 448 36.84 19.72 -4.65
N CYS A 449 37.59 20.33 -3.73
CA CYS A 449 38.50 21.42 -4.02
C CYS A 449 39.43 21.01 -5.17
N PHE A 450 39.41 21.78 -6.26
CA PHE A 450 40.50 21.83 -7.22
C PHE A 450 41.74 22.37 -6.50
N GLY A 451 42.70 21.48 -6.24
CA GLY A 451 44.01 21.81 -5.68
C GLY A 451 45.09 21.09 -6.47
N LEU A 452 45.68 21.83 -7.41
CA LEU A 452 47.07 21.79 -7.88
C LEU A 452 47.79 20.43 -7.93
N ALA A 453 48.15 20.01 -9.15
CA ALA A 453 49.22 19.06 -9.41
C ALA A 453 50.55 19.52 -8.75
N PRO A 454 51.43 18.56 -8.43
CA PRO A 454 52.65 18.50 -9.21
C PRO A 454 53.08 17.09 -9.63
N GLU A 455 53.85 17.08 -10.71
CA GLU A 455 54.55 16.00 -11.38
C GLU A 455 55.40 15.12 -10.46
N ILE A 456 55.44 13.81 -10.71
CA ILE A 456 56.66 12.99 -10.57
C ILE A 456 56.72 11.97 -11.73
N SER A 457 57.77 12.13 -12.53
CA SER A 457 58.32 11.25 -13.54
C SER A 457 58.81 9.89 -13.00
N GLY A 458 58.62 8.81 -13.77
CA GLY A 458 59.22 7.49 -13.48
C GLY A 458 59.13 6.52 -14.65
N SER A 459 60.29 6.26 -15.26
CA SER A 459 60.70 5.47 -16.43
C SER A 459 60.47 3.94 -16.45
N TYR A 460 60.22 3.41 -17.68
CA TYR A 460 60.58 2.09 -18.27
C TYR A 460 60.07 0.79 -17.58
N SER A 461 59.68 -0.32 -18.24
CA SER A 461 60.00 -0.88 -19.56
C SER A 461 58.96 -1.93 -20.04
N ASP A 462 58.97 -2.17 -21.35
CA ASP A 462 58.18 -3.09 -22.17
C ASP A 462 58.10 -4.56 -21.73
N SER A 463 56.90 -5.14 -21.90
CA SER A 463 56.68 -6.48 -22.46
C SER A 463 55.24 -6.61 -22.99
N ASP A 464 55.08 -6.52 -24.31
CA ASP A 464 53.88 -6.87 -25.10
C ASP A 464 53.60 -8.41 -25.08
N PRO A 465 52.50 -8.95 -25.64
CA PRO A 465 51.23 -8.35 -26.10
C PRO A 465 50.00 -9.10 -25.52
N LEU A 466 48.77 -8.57 -25.65
CA LEU A 466 47.55 -9.38 -25.85
C LEU A 466 46.35 -8.46 -26.16
N ILE A 467 46.07 -8.35 -27.46
CA ILE A 467 44.71 -8.14 -27.96
C ILE A 467 43.86 -9.29 -27.40
N GLY A 468 42.97 -8.94 -26.48
CA GLY A 468 42.08 -9.89 -25.82
C GLY A 468 40.82 -9.16 -25.41
N THR A 469 39.83 -9.17 -26.29
CA THR A 469 38.42 -8.89 -25.98
C THR A 469 37.95 -9.78 -24.83
N GLU A 470 38.10 -9.35 -23.59
CA GLU A 470 37.33 -9.91 -22.46
C GLU A 470 36.00 -9.17 -22.35
N ILE A 471 35.08 -9.56 -23.23
CA ILE A 471 33.65 -9.49 -22.95
C ILE A 471 33.44 -10.26 -21.64
N PHE A 472 33.17 -9.55 -20.54
CA PHE A 472 32.75 -10.19 -19.30
C PHE A 472 31.47 -10.97 -19.59
N PRO A 473 31.46 -12.32 -19.52
CA PRO A 473 30.26 -13.06 -19.89
C PRO A 473 29.22 -12.80 -18.80
N LEU A 474 28.11 -12.14 -19.15
CA LEU A 474 26.93 -11.95 -18.28
C LEU A 474 26.41 -13.29 -17.68
N ARG A 475 26.79 -14.43 -18.27
CA ARG A 475 26.53 -15.78 -17.73
C ARG A 475 27.34 -16.10 -16.46
N ARG A 476 28.55 -15.54 -16.27
CA ARG A 476 29.39 -15.72 -15.06
C ARG A 476 28.96 -14.84 -13.89
N ILE A 477 28.22 -13.76 -14.14
CA ILE A 477 27.68 -12.92 -13.06
C ILE A 477 26.68 -13.71 -12.21
N ARG A 478 25.98 -14.70 -12.79
CA ARG A 478 25.02 -15.55 -12.08
C ARG A 478 25.63 -16.50 -11.04
N SER A 479 26.92 -16.78 -11.07
CA SER A 479 27.60 -17.59 -10.04
C SER A 479 28.27 -16.76 -8.93
N LEU A 480 28.34 -15.44 -9.08
CA LEU A 480 28.95 -14.55 -8.09
C LEU A 480 27.96 -14.13 -6.99
N GLY A 481 28.46 -14.02 -5.76
CA GLY A 481 27.70 -13.58 -4.58
C GLY A 481 27.14 -12.16 -4.75
N ARG A 482 26.00 -11.87 -4.10
CA ARG A 482 25.24 -10.62 -4.27
C ARG A 482 26.08 -9.35 -4.08
N SER A 483 27.05 -9.34 -3.17
CA SER A 483 27.94 -8.19 -2.92
C SER A 483 28.87 -7.87 -4.07
N VAL A 484 29.43 -8.90 -4.74
CA VAL A 484 30.34 -8.73 -5.89
C VAL A 484 29.57 -8.23 -7.11
N ARG A 485 28.33 -8.68 -7.32
CA ARG A 485 27.47 -8.14 -8.39
C ARG A 485 27.12 -6.68 -8.17
N ARG A 486 26.80 -6.31 -6.94
CA ARG A 486 26.42 -4.94 -6.58
C ARG A 486 27.62 -3.99 -6.63
N TRP A 487 28.83 -4.51 -6.36
CA TRP A 487 30.10 -3.80 -6.56
C TRP A 487 30.45 -3.65 -8.05
N LEU A 488 30.28 -4.72 -8.85
CA LEU A 488 30.48 -4.69 -10.31
C LEU A 488 29.51 -3.71 -10.99
N LEU A 489 28.22 -3.76 -10.67
CA LEU A 489 27.20 -2.85 -11.21
C LEU A 489 27.44 -1.38 -10.84
N ARG A 490 28.11 -1.11 -9.70
CA ARG A 490 28.55 0.25 -9.31
C ARG A 490 29.79 0.75 -10.05
N LYS A 491 30.51 -0.15 -10.74
CA LYS A 491 31.70 0.15 -11.53
C LYS A 491 31.44 0.16 -13.05
N ILE A 492 30.23 -0.19 -13.49
CA ILE A 492 29.86 -0.08 -14.90
C ILE A 492 29.70 1.40 -15.19
N MET A 493 30.54 1.93 -16.08
CA MET A 493 30.42 3.27 -16.63
C MET A 493 29.41 3.27 -17.78
N VAL A 494 28.77 4.42 -18.04
CA VAL A 494 27.98 4.64 -19.27
C VAL A 494 28.90 4.39 -20.46
N HIS A 495 28.44 3.62 -21.44
CA HIS A 495 29.17 3.41 -22.69
C HIS A 495 28.88 4.56 -23.65
N HIS A 496 29.93 5.29 -24.03
CA HIS A 496 29.91 6.28 -25.11
C HIS A 496 30.35 5.60 -26.40
N SER A 497 29.81 6.03 -27.53
CA SER A 497 30.11 5.43 -28.82
C SER A 497 31.62 5.50 -29.09
N SER A 498 32.16 4.38 -29.57
CA SER A 498 33.56 4.24 -29.99
C SER A 498 33.83 4.88 -31.35
N PHE A 499 32.79 5.30 -32.08
CA PHE A 499 32.92 6.10 -33.28
C PHE A 499 33.24 7.55 -32.89
N VAL A 500 34.49 7.94 -33.11
CA VAL A 500 34.99 9.29 -32.83
C VAL A 500 34.64 10.20 -34.02
N ASP A 501 34.43 11.50 -33.76
CA ASP A 501 34.26 12.51 -34.81
C ASP A 501 35.48 12.50 -35.75
N GLU A 502 35.38 11.87 -36.92
CA GLU A 502 36.33 12.10 -38.01
C GLU A 502 35.94 13.40 -38.72
N GLU A 503 36.88 14.33 -38.84
CA GLU A 503 36.69 15.54 -39.65
C GLU A 503 36.31 15.15 -41.08
N GLY A 504 35.11 15.52 -41.52
CA GLY A 504 34.61 15.27 -42.89
C GLY A 504 33.42 14.31 -43.02
N ILE A 505 32.93 13.72 -41.92
CA ILE A 505 31.70 12.91 -41.96
C ILE A 505 30.47 13.81 -42.11
N SER A 506 29.61 13.52 -43.10
CA SER A 506 28.34 14.20 -43.30
C SER A 506 27.41 13.97 -42.11
N LYS A 507 26.69 15.02 -41.71
CA LYS A 507 25.76 15.00 -40.56
C LYS A 507 24.35 15.24 -41.07
N ALA A 508 23.38 14.59 -40.46
CA ALA A 508 21.95 14.83 -40.69
C ALA A 508 21.28 15.04 -39.32
N CYS A 509 20.58 16.16 -39.14
CA CYS A 509 19.94 16.51 -37.87
C CYS A 509 20.89 16.36 -36.65
N GLY A 510 22.16 16.77 -36.81
CA GLY A 510 23.18 16.70 -35.76
C GLY A 510 23.72 15.30 -35.44
N CYS A 511 23.29 14.25 -36.15
CA CYS A 511 23.84 12.90 -36.10
C CYS A 511 24.85 12.67 -37.22
N PRO A 512 25.97 11.96 -36.97
CA PRO A 512 26.89 11.56 -38.04
C PRO A 512 26.27 10.44 -38.89
N LEU A 513 26.42 10.53 -40.22
CA LEU A 513 26.08 9.46 -41.15
C LEU A 513 27.19 8.40 -41.16
N LEU A 514 27.19 7.55 -40.13
CA LEU A 514 28.17 6.48 -39.95
C LEU A 514 27.92 5.30 -40.90
N PRO A 515 28.96 4.54 -41.29
CA PRO A 515 28.79 3.36 -42.11
C PRO A 515 27.87 2.30 -41.48
N LEU A 516 26.94 1.73 -42.26
CA LEU A 516 25.97 0.71 -41.80
C LEU A 516 26.12 -0.60 -42.59
N LYS A 517 25.92 -1.74 -41.91
CA LYS A 517 25.77 -3.05 -42.54
C LYS A 517 24.38 -3.19 -43.14
N SER A 518 24.19 -2.59 -44.30
CA SER A 518 22.92 -2.64 -45.01
C SER A 518 23.09 -2.98 -46.48
N HIS A 519 22.17 -3.78 -47.00
CA HIS A 519 22.00 -4.01 -48.44
C HIS A 519 20.99 -3.03 -49.06
N ILE A 520 20.38 -2.16 -48.25
CA ILE A 520 19.41 -1.14 -48.65
C ILE A 520 20.18 0.13 -49.04
N LYS A 521 19.88 0.68 -50.22
CA LYS A 521 20.44 1.97 -50.65
C LYS A 521 19.94 3.08 -49.74
N GLY A 522 20.84 3.89 -49.21
CA GLY A 522 20.52 5.02 -48.35
C GLY A 522 21.69 6.01 -48.25
N PRO A 523 21.51 7.13 -47.55
CA PRO A 523 22.51 8.20 -47.44
C PRO A 523 23.72 7.83 -46.57
N ALA A 524 23.60 6.80 -45.72
CA ALA A 524 24.71 6.30 -44.92
C ALA A 524 25.68 5.46 -45.77
N PRO A 525 27.01 5.61 -45.61
CA PRO A 525 27.99 4.75 -46.27
C PRO A 525 27.78 3.26 -45.96
N VAL A 526 28.17 2.37 -46.86
CA VAL A 526 28.07 0.92 -46.63
C VAL A 526 29.28 0.44 -45.85
N SER A 527 29.06 -0.29 -44.74
CA SER A 527 30.13 -0.95 -43.97
C SER A 527 30.41 -2.37 -44.47
N ASP A 528 31.67 -2.81 -44.35
CA ASP A 528 32.06 -4.21 -44.57
C ASP A 528 31.31 -5.12 -43.57
N GLN A 529 30.90 -6.31 -44.00
CA GLN A 529 30.15 -7.26 -43.15
C GLN A 529 30.92 -7.70 -41.90
N ASP A 530 32.26 -7.70 -41.98
CA ASP A 530 33.16 -8.15 -40.91
C ASP A 530 33.52 -7.05 -39.88
N LYS A 531 33.15 -5.78 -40.11
CA LYS A 531 33.44 -4.66 -39.20
C LYS A 531 32.22 -4.28 -38.37
N THR A 532 32.33 -4.13 -37.06
CA THR A 532 31.24 -3.65 -36.18
C THR A 532 30.70 -2.30 -36.65
N ASP A 533 29.38 -2.16 -36.81
CA ASP A 533 28.74 -0.87 -37.09
C ASP A 533 28.08 -0.25 -35.84
N ILE A 534 27.51 0.94 -35.97
CA ILE A 534 26.87 1.65 -34.85
C ILE A 534 25.62 0.94 -34.32
N VAL A 535 24.95 0.12 -35.15
CA VAL A 535 23.77 -0.67 -34.71
C VAL A 535 24.23 -1.85 -33.88
N ASP A 536 25.30 -2.54 -34.29
CA ASP A 536 25.94 -3.60 -33.51
C ASP A 536 26.41 -3.07 -32.15
N GLU A 537 27.02 -1.87 -32.12
CA GLU A 537 27.41 -1.19 -30.89
C GLU A 537 26.20 -0.91 -29.99
N ALA A 538 25.14 -0.32 -30.55
CA ALA A 538 23.91 -0.01 -29.83
C ALA A 538 23.27 -1.27 -29.22
N ILE A 539 23.17 -2.37 -29.97
CA ILE A 539 22.60 -3.64 -29.48
C ILE A 539 23.50 -4.26 -28.40
N THR A 540 24.82 -4.23 -28.62
CA THR A 540 25.80 -4.81 -27.68
C THR A 540 25.74 -4.12 -26.33
N PHE A 541 25.67 -2.80 -26.31
CA PHE A 541 25.69 -1.99 -25.09
C PHE A 541 24.31 -1.54 -24.61
N PHE A 542 23.22 -1.90 -25.31
CA PHE A 542 21.85 -1.54 -24.95
C PHE A 542 21.53 -1.80 -23.47
N ARG A 543 21.86 -3.01 -22.98
CA ARG A 543 21.61 -3.38 -21.59
C ARG A 543 22.42 -2.55 -20.60
N ALA A 544 23.63 -2.11 -20.95
CA ALA A 544 24.42 -1.26 -20.08
C ALA A 544 23.83 0.15 -20.05
N ASN A 545 23.50 0.70 -21.22
CA ASN A 545 23.11 2.10 -21.36
C ASN A 545 21.69 2.40 -20.84
N VAL A 546 20.74 1.45 -20.89
CA VAL A 546 19.36 1.63 -20.37
C VAL A 546 19.29 1.75 -18.83
N PHE A 547 20.32 1.34 -18.08
CA PHE A 547 20.31 1.47 -16.61
C PHE A 547 20.65 2.87 -16.10
N PHE A 548 21.14 3.76 -16.97
CA PHE A 548 21.55 5.09 -16.57
C PHE A 548 20.45 6.11 -16.82
N ARG A 549 20.21 6.97 -15.83
CA ARG A 549 19.20 8.04 -15.90
C ARG A 549 19.71 9.28 -16.62
N ASN A 550 21.02 9.50 -16.59
CA ASN A 550 21.70 10.62 -17.21
C ASN A 550 22.71 10.07 -18.21
N PHE A 551 22.70 10.59 -19.43
CA PHE A 551 23.67 10.27 -20.47
C PHE A 551 24.36 11.57 -20.88
N ASP A 552 25.60 11.76 -20.47
CA ASP A 552 26.39 12.95 -20.84
C ASP A 552 26.82 12.79 -22.30
N ILE A 553 26.34 13.64 -23.21
CA ILE A 553 26.68 13.53 -24.64
C ILE A 553 28.12 14.01 -24.84
N LYS A 554 29.02 13.11 -25.24
CA LYS A 554 30.43 13.44 -25.47
C LYS A 554 30.77 13.58 -26.94
N SER A 555 29.97 13.00 -27.83
CA SER A 555 30.14 13.09 -29.28
C SER A 555 28.79 13.13 -30.02
N PRO A 556 28.76 13.57 -31.29
CA PRO A 556 27.60 13.40 -32.16
C PRO A 556 27.20 11.93 -32.35
N ALA A 557 28.15 10.98 -32.30
CA ALA A 557 27.85 9.55 -32.36
C ALA A 557 27.07 9.07 -31.12
N ASP A 558 27.26 9.69 -29.96
CA ASP A 558 26.42 9.43 -28.78
C ASP A 558 24.95 9.82 -29.00
N LYS A 559 24.67 10.87 -29.78
CA LYS A 559 23.29 11.24 -30.13
C LYS A 559 22.62 10.14 -30.95
N LEU A 560 23.37 9.56 -31.90
CA LEU A 560 22.91 8.42 -32.69
C LEU A 560 22.71 7.18 -31.81
N LEU A 561 23.60 6.94 -30.83
CA LEU A 561 23.46 5.84 -29.86
C LEU A 561 22.20 5.99 -28.98
N ILE A 562 21.88 7.22 -28.56
CA ILE A 562 20.64 7.55 -27.83
C ILE A 562 19.40 7.24 -28.69
N TYR A 563 19.40 7.68 -29.94
CA TYR A 563 18.31 7.42 -30.88
C TYR A 563 18.12 5.91 -31.10
N LEU A 564 19.19 5.17 -31.37
CA LEU A 564 19.16 3.72 -31.54
C LEU A 564 18.70 3.01 -30.27
N THR A 565 19.06 3.50 -29.08
CA THR A 565 18.58 2.94 -27.81
C THR A 565 17.06 3.11 -27.66
N PHE A 566 16.50 4.25 -28.06
CA PHE A 566 15.06 4.42 -28.13
C PHE A 566 14.42 3.49 -29.15
N TYR A 567 14.97 3.41 -30.37
CA TYR A 567 14.44 2.55 -31.42
C TYR A 567 14.45 1.05 -31.03
N ILE A 568 15.49 0.60 -30.34
CA ILE A 568 15.55 -0.76 -29.77
C ILE A 568 14.42 -0.97 -28.74
N ASN A 569 14.11 0.02 -27.90
CA ASN A 569 12.97 -0.09 -26.97
C ASN A 569 11.64 -0.23 -27.72
N VAL A 570 11.41 0.55 -28.78
CA VAL A 570 10.21 0.43 -29.63
C VAL A 570 10.12 -0.97 -30.25
N ALA A 571 11.25 -1.49 -30.76
CA ALA A 571 11.34 -2.85 -31.30
C ALA A 571 11.03 -3.92 -30.24
N LEU A 572 11.54 -3.76 -29.01
CA LEU A 572 11.28 -4.69 -27.90
C LEU A 572 9.80 -4.69 -27.48
N THR A 573 9.16 -3.53 -27.40
CA THR A 573 7.71 -3.41 -27.14
C THR A 573 6.91 -4.07 -28.26
N ARG A 574 7.32 -3.93 -29.52
CA ARG A 574 6.67 -4.60 -30.66
C ARG A 574 6.80 -6.12 -30.62
N LEU A 575 7.90 -6.62 -30.07
CA LEU A 575 8.13 -8.06 -29.88
C LEU A 575 7.40 -8.63 -28.65
N GLU A 576 6.86 -7.77 -27.77
CA GLU A 576 6.10 -8.20 -26.60
C GLU A 576 4.84 -8.97 -27.03
N GLY A 577 4.75 -10.24 -26.64
CA GLY A 577 3.67 -11.14 -27.04
C GLY A 577 3.91 -11.95 -28.31
N CYS A 578 5.01 -11.72 -29.05
CA CYS A 578 5.42 -12.58 -30.17
C CYS A 578 5.92 -13.93 -29.66
N ARG A 579 5.21 -15.03 -29.96
CA ARG A 579 5.50 -16.37 -29.43
C ARG A 579 6.44 -17.21 -30.29
N THR A 580 6.73 -16.79 -31.52
CA THR A 580 7.60 -17.53 -32.45
C THR A 580 8.55 -16.57 -33.17
N LEU A 581 9.70 -17.10 -33.60
CA LEU A 581 10.70 -16.34 -34.36
C LEU A 581 10.08 -15.75 -35.64
N ALA A 582 9.29 -16.54 -36.38
CA ALA A 582 8.66 -16.08 -37.62
C ALA A 582 7.69 -14.88 -37.39
N VAL A 583 6.92 -14.90 -36.31
CA VAL A 583 6.01 -13.79 -35.96
C VAL A 583 6.81 -12.56 -35.53
N GLY A 584 7.87 -12.75 -34.72
CA GLY A 584 8.76 -11.66 -34.32
C GLY A 584 9.49 -11.02 -35.50
N THR A 585 10.05 -11.82 -36.40
CA THR A 585 10.71 -11.33 -37.63
C THR A 585 9.74 -10.51 -38.49
N LYS A 586 8.51 -11.00 -38.68
CA LYS A 586 7.48 -10.25 -39.41
C LYS A 586 7.12 -8.93 -38.72
N ALA A 587 7.02 -8.93 -37.39
CA ALA A 587 6.68 -7.73 -36.62
C ALA A 587 7.76 -6.64 -36.71
N ILE A 588 9.05 -7.02 -36.73
CA ILE A 588 10.16 -6.09 -36.89
C ILE A 588 10.31 -5.59 -38.34
N ILE A 589 10.10 -6.45 -39.34
CA ILE A 589 10.06 -6.02 -40.75
C ILE A 589 8.95 -4.99 -40.95
N ASN A 590 7.76 -5.23 -40.39
CA ASN A 590 6.66 -4.26 -40.47
C ASN A 590 6.99 -2.94 -39.77
N LEU A 591 7.66 -2.98 -38.61
CA LEU A 591 8.09 -1.76 -37.91
C LEU A 591 9.03 -0.91 -38.77
N GLY A 592 9.95 -1.54 -39.51
CA GLY A 592 10.86 -0.82 -40.43
C GLY A 592 10.18 -0.24 -41.68
N LEU A 593 8.92 -0.58 -41.95
CA LEU A 593 8.11 -0.03 -43.04
C LEU A 593 7.12 1.05 -42.56
N GLU A 594 7.00 1.25 -41.25
CA GLU A 594 6.16 2.30 -40.67
C GLU A 594 6.89 3.64 -40.72
N ASN A 595 6.11 4.73 -40.83
CA ASN A 595 6.67 6.07 -40.71
C ASN A 595 7.05 6.31 -39.24
N VAL A 596 8.36 6.38 -38.99
CA VAL A 596 8.91 6.70 -37.68
C VAL A 596 9.05 8.22 -37.62
N PRO A 597 8.52 8.88 -36.57
CA PRO A 597 8.67 10.33 -36.43
C PRO A 597 10.15 10.73 -36.49
N VAL A 598 10.48 11.73 -37.30
CA VAL A 598 11.85 12.27 -37.44
C VAL A 598 11.99 13.61 -36.69
N PRO A 599 13.22 14.10 -36.42
CA PRO A 599 13.42 15.42 -35.82
C PRO A 599 12.60 16.50 -36.55
N GLY A 600 11.82 17.29 -35.80
CA GLY A 600 10.95 18.32 -36.35
C GLY A 600 9.48 17.90 -36.57
N GLU A 601 9.17 16.61 -36.57
CA GLU A 601 7.78 16.12 -36.69
C GLU A 601 7.06 16.01 -35.34
N SER A 602 5.73 16.16 -35.36
CA SER A 602 4.90 15.95 -34.18
C SER A 602 4.98 14.49 -33.71
N GLY A 603 5.45 14.28 -32.48
CA GLY A 603 5.59 12.94 -31.90
C GLY A 603 7.04 12.41 -31.83
N PHE A 604 8.04 13.19 -32.28
CA PHE A 604 9.44 12.85 -32.07
C PHE A 604 9.82 12.96 -30.57
N PRO A 605 10.41 11.92 -29.94
CA PRO A 605 10.53 11.81 -28.49
C PRO A 605 11.67 12.64 -27.88
N PHE A 606 12.49 13.32 -28.70
CA PHE A 606 13.68 14.03 -28.26
C PHE A 606 13.66 15.52 -28.66
N PRO A 607 12.77 16.33 -28.04
CA PRO A 607 12.70 17.77 -28.34
C PRO A 607 14.01 18.47 -27.99
N GLY A 608 14.52 19.30 -28.89
CA GLY A 608 15.72 20.13 -28.69
C GLY A 608 17.07 19.40 -28.74
N LEU A 609 17.10 18.06 -28.75
CA LEU A 609 18.36 17.28 -28.80
C LEU A 609 18.92 17.16 -30.23
N PHE A 610 18.02 17.00 -31.19
CA PHE A 610 18.33 16.90 -32.62
C PHE A 610 17.83 18.17 -33.30
N PRO A 611 18.70 18.92 -34.03
CA PRO A 611 18.24 20.06 -34.82
C PRO A 611 17.23 19.62 -35.87
N ILE A 612 16.35 20.56 -36.23
CA ILE A 612 15.36 20.40 -37.29
C ILE A 612 16.10 20.20 -38.63
N PRO A 613 15.58 19.35 -39.54
CA PRO A 613 16.16 19.16 -40.88
C PRO A 613 16.38 20.49 -41.60
N GLN A 614 17.57 20.68 -42.16
CA GLN A 614 17.94 21.90 -42.89
C GLN A 614 17.67 21.79 -44.40
N SER A 615 17.32 20.59 -44.88
CA SER A 615 16.98 20.32 -46.28
C SER A 615 15.92 19.21 -46.40
N ASN A 616 15.22 19.13 -47.53
CA ASN A 616 14.28 18.05 -47.81
C ASN A 616 14.96 16.68 -47.83
N GLU A 617 16.22 16.62 -48.27
CA GLU A 617 17.04 15.41 -48.21
C GLU A 617 17.29 14.95 -46.77
N GLU A 618 17.50 15.88 -45.82
CA GLU A 618 17.61 15.57 -44.38
C GLU A 618 16.27 15.21 -43.74
N ALA A 619 15.17 15.76 -44.25
CA ALA A 619 13.81 15.44 -43.79
C ALA A 619 13.33 14.05 -44.25
N GLY A 620 14.09 13.37 -45.11
CA GLY A 620 13.67 12.11 -45.72
C GLY A 620 12.61 12.28 -46.81
N GLU A 621 12.35 13.52 -47.24
CA GLU A 621 11.46 13.88 -48.34
C GLU A 621 12.25 13.89 -49.66
N ALA A 622 12.29 12.74 -50.33
CA ALA A 622 12.86 12.60 -51.68
C ALA A 622 11.76 12.52 -52.75
#